data_AF-A0AA46NU97-F1
#
_entry.id   AF-A0AA46NU97-F1
#
_cell.length_a   1.000
_cell.length_b   1.000
_cell.length_c   1.000
_cell.angle_alpha   90.00
_cell.angle_beta   90.00
_cell.angle_gamma   90.00
#
_symmetry.space_group_name_H-M   'P 1'
#
loop_
_entity.id
_entity.type
_entity.pdbx_description
1 polymer ?
#
loop_
_entity_poly.entity_id
_entity_poly.type
_entity_poly.pdbx_seq_one_letter_code
_entity_poly.pdbx_strand_id
1 'polypeptide(L)'
;MAITRPDWITDQMWNAMCNAKMSLPSSIDQADLSKPFVYDRSYGVFFVPSGSHQVAMSLLLAWKNQEKNGVRVAEKLGLSYSDGTADYYLEHIQGTAFLSSVGKRICAGKKSNLNELEKEYFGIINYLFD
;
A
#
# COMPACT_ATOMS: atom_id res chain seq x y z
N MET A 1 3.70 -2.85 24.40
CA MET A 1 2.85 -1.68 24.06
C MET A 1 1.63 -2.18 23.33
N ALA A 2 0.42 -1.88 23.80
CA ALA A 2 -0.79 -2.17 23.03
C ALA A 2 -0.82 -1.20 21.84
N ILE A 3 -0.71 -1.72 20.61
CA ILE A 3 -0.85 -0.89 19.42
C ILE A 3 -2.30 -0.43 19.39
N THR A 4 -2.52 0.84 19.69
CA THR A 4 -3.86 1.42 19.72
C THR A 4 -4.23 1.82 18.29
N ARG A 5 -5.43 1.43 17.85
CA ARG A 5 -5.95 1.82 16.52
C ARG A 5 -6.04 3.36 16.46
N PRO A 6 -5.45 4.02 15.45
CA PRO A 6 -5.59 5.46 15.27
C PRO A 6 -7.05 5.88 15.14
N ASP A 7 -7.41 7.04 15.69
CA ASP A 7 -8.80 7.53 15.75
C ASP A 7 -9.46 7.73 14.38
N TRP A 8 -8.66 7.98 13.34
CA TRP A 8 -9.17 8.13 11.96
C TRP A 8 -9.56 6.80 11.31
N ILE A 9 -9.16 5.66 11.87
CA ILE A 9 -9.54 4.34 11.36
C ILE A 9 -10.89 3.96 11.99
N THR A 10 -11.96 4.17 11.21
CA THR A 10 -13.31 3.73 11.59
C THR A 10 -13.43 2.21 11.66
N ASP A 11 -14.48 1.69 12.30
CA ASP A 11 -14.74 0.24 12.33
C ASP A 11 -14.90 -0.36 10.93
N GLN A 12 -15.50 0.39 9.99
CA GLN A 12 -15.62 -0.06 8.61
C GLN A 12 -14.25 -0.18 7.93
N MET A 13 -13.36 0.80 8.12
CA MET A 13 -12.01 0.75 7.59
C MET A 13 -11.22 -0.39 8.23
N TRP A 14 -11.33 -0.56 9.54
CA TRP A 14 -10.69 -1.65 10.27
C TRP A 14 -11.12 -3.02 9.75
N ASN A 15 -12.43 -3.24 9.57
CA ASN A 15 -12.94 -4.49 9.02
C ASN A 15 -12.42 -4.73 7.59
N ALA A 16 -12.33 -3.69 6.76
CA ALA A 16 -11.76 -3.80 5.42
C ALA A 16 -10.25 -4.13 5.46
N MET A 17 -9.49 -3.51 6.36
CA MET A 17 -8.07 -3.80 6.57
C MET A 17 -7.85 -5.25 7.02
N CYS A 18 -8.67 -5.75 7.95
CA CYS A 18 -8.64 -7.16 8.38
C CYS A 18 -8.88 -8.12 7.20
N ASN A 19 -9.86 -7.82 6.35
CA ASN A 19 -10.13 -8.61 5.14
C ASN A 19 -8.96 -8.57 4.15
N ALA A 20 -8.25 -7.44 4.05
CA ALA A 20 -7.03 -7.27 3.26
C ALA A 20 -5.75 -7.75 3.98
N LYS A 21 -5.87 -8.28 5.20
CA LYS A 21 -4.77 -8.75 6.06
C LYS A 21 -3.69 -7.68 6.32
N MET A 22 -4.11 -6.43 6.43
CA MET A 22 -3.22 -5.30 6.72
C MET A 22 -3.04 -5.12 8.22
N SER A 23 -1.83 -4.80 8.65
CA SER A 23 -1.59 -4.26 10.00
C SER A 23 -2.18 -2.85 10.15
N LEU A 24 -2.16 -2.31 11.37
CA LEU A 24 -2.21 -0.85 11.53
C LEU A 24 -0.96 -0.21 10.90
N PRO A 25 -1.05 1.02 10.39
CA PRO A 25 0.10 1.66 9.78
C PRO A 25 1.11 2.09 10.83
N SER A 26 2.39 1.97 10.48
CA SER A 26 3.52 2.55 11.20
C SER A 26 4.11 3.70 10.40
N SER A 27 4.74 4.67 11.06
CA SER A 27 5.53 5.68 10.37
C SER A 27 6.75 5.04 9.68
N ILE A 28 7.19 5.62 8.56
CA ILE A 28 8.28 5.05 7.73
C ILE A 28 9.61 4.94 8.50
N ASP A 29 9.89 5.88 9.39
CA ASP A 29 11.09 5.95 10.23
C ASP A 29 11.13 4.88 11.34
N GLN A 30 9.98 4.31 11.68
CA GLN A 30 9.85 3.27 12.71
C GLN A 30 9.57 1.88 12.11
N ALA A 31 9.30 1.81 10.82
CA ALA A 31 8.92 0.57 10.15
C ALA A 31 10.15 -0.30 9.84
N ASP A 32 10.02 -1.60 10.12
CA ASP A 32 10.98 -2.61 9.66
C ASP A 32 10.73 -2.95 8.18
N LEU A 33 11.35 -2.18 7.28
CA LEU A 33 11.21 -2.30 5.83
C LEU A 33 11.80 -3.60 5.24
N SER A 34 12.33 -4.50 6.07
CA SER A 34 12.74 -5.85 5.63
C SER A 34 11.57 -6.83 5.53
N LYS A 35 10.42 -6.50 6.12
CA LYS A 35 9.20 -7.32 6.11
C LYS A 35 8.29 -6.95 4.95
N PRO A 36 7.47 -7.87 4.42
CA PRO A 36 6.54 -7.51 3.36
C PRO A 36 5.56 -6.41 3.80
N PHE A 37 5.45 -5.37 2.98
CA PHE A 37 4.69 -4.16 3.31
C PHE A 37 4.08 -3.49 2.08
N VAL A 38 3.11 -2.62 2.32
CA VAL A 38 2.62 -1.59 1.38
C VAL A 38 2.73 -0.24 2.08
N TYR A 39 3.32 0.74 1.41
CA TYR A 39 3.49 2.10 1.88
C TYR A 39 2.59 3.06 1.09
N ASP A 40 1.94 3.97 1.80
CA ASP A 40 1.28 5.17 1.26
C ASP A 40 1.70 6.36 2.12
N ARG A 41 2.24 7.42 1.50
CA ARG A 41 2.68 8.64 2.19
C ARG A 41 1.62 9.26 3.11
N SER A 42 0.34 9.10 2.78
CA SER A 42 -0.79 9.67 3.54
C SER A 42 -1.04 8.92 4.85
N TYR A 43 -0.62 7.66 4.94
CA TYR A 43 -0.99 6.75 6.03
C TYR A 43 0.20 6.12 6.75
N GLY A 44 1.28 5.82 6.03
CA GLY A 44 2.45 5.11 6.52
C GLY A 44 2.62 3.72 5.89
N VAL A 45 3.32 2.84 6.62
CA VAL A 45 3.67 1.48 6.23
C VAL A 45 2.69 0.49 6.84
N PHE A 46 1.99 -0.26 6.00
CA PHE A 46 1.15 -1.38 6.39
C PHE A 46 1.89 -2.69 6.13
N PHE A 47 2.12 -3.48 7.16
CA PHE A 47 2.62 -4.84 6.99
C PHE A 47 1.52 -5.75 6.47
N VAL A 48 1.88 -6.63 5.54
CA VAL A 48 0.97 -7.58 4.92
C VAL A 48 1.61 -8.96 4.85
N PRO A 49 0.83 -10.05 4.97
CA PRO A 49 1.38 -11.39 4.76
C PRO A 49 1.66 -11.64 3.28
N SER A 50 2.35 -12.75 3.02
CA SER A 50 2.67 -13.20 1.67
C SER A 50 1.43 -13.24 0.76
N GLY A 51 1.57 -12.68 -0.45
CA GLY A 51 0.50 -12.65 -1.46
C GLY A 51 -0.64 -11.65 -1.21
N SER A 52 -0.59 -10.81 -0.18
CA SER A 52 -1.69 -9.86 0.14
C SER A 52 -1.43 -8.40 -0.26
N HIS A 53 -0.24 -8.08 -0.78
CA HIS A 53 0.13 -6.71 -1.17
C HIS A 53 -0.78 -6.13 -2.25
N GLN A 54 -1.17 -6.90 -3.27
CA GLN A 54 -2.09 -6.44 -4.31
C GLN A 54 -3.46 -6.07 -3.74
N VAL A 55 -4.05 -6.94 -2.91
CA VAL A 55 -5.34 -6.69 -2.25
C VAL A 55 -5.27 -5.44 -1.35
N ALA A 56 -4.17 -5.26 -0.61
CA ALA A 56 -3.95 -4.08 0.21
C ALA A 56 -3.86 -2.80 -0.64
N MET A 57 -3.12 -2.82 -1.75
CA MET A 57 -3.06 -1.70 -2.69
C MET A 57 -4.43 -1.39 -3.32
N SER A 58 -5.21 -2.42 -3.69
CA SER A 58 -6.59 -2.24 -4.17
C SER A 58 -7.48 -1.55 -3.13
N LEU A 59 -7.33 -1.90 -1.84
CA LEU A 59 -8.09 -1.26 -0.77
C LEU A 59 -7.69 0.21 -0.58
N LEU A 60 -6.39 0.51 -0.63
CA LEU A 60 -5.90 1.90 -0.55
C LEU A 60 -6.38 2.74 -1.74
N LEU A 61 -6.38 2.16 -2.95
CA LEU A 61 -6.97 2.81 -4.13
C LEU A 61 -8.47 3.07 -3.95
N ALA A 62 -9.19 2.12 -3.34
CA ALA A 62 -10.61 2.29 -3.05
C ALA A 62 -10.85 3.48 -2.12
N TRP A 63 -10.07 3.64 -1.05
CA TRP A 63 -10.19 4.79 -0.15
C TRP A 63 -9.97 6.13 -0.85
N LYS A 64 -8.97 6.22 -1.74
CA LYS A 64 -8.73 7.44 -2.54
C LYS A 64 -9.89 7.76 -3.51
N ASN A 65 -10.68 6.74 -3.87
CA ASN A 65 -11.85 6.86 -4.73
C ASN A 65 -13.18 6.89 -3.96
N GLN A 66 -13.14 7.02 -2.63
CA GLN A 66 -14.31 6.99 -1.74
C GLN A 66 -15.14 5.70 -1.84
N GLU A 67 -14.48 4.60 -2.19
CA GLU A 67 -15.07 3.27 -2.32
C GLU A 67 -14.78 2.38 -1.11
N LYS A 68 -15.65 1.39 -0.89
CA LYS A 68 -15.62 0.55 0.31
C LYS A 68 -14.59 -0.59 0.26
N ASN A 69 -14.21 -1.05 -0.93
CA ASN A 69 -13.28 -2.16 -1.11
C ASN A 69 -12.66 -2.17 -2.53
N GLY A 70 -11.65 -3.02 -2.71
CA GLY A 70 -10.91 -3.17 -3.97
C GLY A 70 -11.76 -3.60 -5.17
N VAL A 71 -12.82 -4.39 -4.96
CA VAL A 71 -13.71 -4.83 -6.05
C VAL A 71 -14.52 -3.65 -6.59
N ARG A 72 -15.07 -2.80 -5.71
CA ARG A 72 -15.84 -1.62 -6.10
C ARG A 72 -15.02 -0.61 -6.89
N VAL A 73 -13.76 -0.40 -6.50
CA VAL A 73 -12.89 0.51 -7.26
C VAL A 73 -12.45 -0.09 -8.58
N ALA A 74 -12.27 -1.42 -8.66
CA ALA A 74 -12.02 -2.11 -9.93
C ALA A 74 -13.19 -1.94 -10.90
N GLU A 75 -14.43 -2.18 -10.45
CA GLU A 75 -15.66 -1.94 -11.24
C GLU A 75 -15.75 -0.49 -11.72
N LYS A 76 -15.53 0.47 -10.80
CA LYS A 76 -15.61 1.91 -11.08
C LYS A 76 -14.60 2.38 -12.12
N LEU A 77 -13.38 1.84 -12.09
CA LEU A 77 -12.29 2.23 -12.98
C LEU A 77 -12.17 1.33 -14.23
N GLY A 78 -12.98 0.28 -14.34
CA GLY A 78 -12.89 -0.69 -15.43
C GLY A 78 -11.58 -1.50 -15.39
N LEU A 79 -11.06 -1.81 -14.21
CA LEU A 79 -9.79 -2.51 -13.99
C LEU A 79 -10.02 -3.96 -13.54
N SER A 80 -9.01 -4.81 -13.75
CA SER A 80 -8.99 -6.15 -13.14
C SER A 80 -8.70 -6.05 -11.63
N TYR A 81 -9.43 -6.86 -10.84
CA TYR A 81 -9.17 -7.02 -9.42
C TYR A 81 -8.36 -8.31 -9.16
N SER A 82 -7.30 -8.32 -8.34
CA SER A 82 -6.66 -7.18 -7.64
C SER A 82 -5.44 -6.61 -8.38
N ASP A 83 -4.93 -7.31 -9.39
CA ASP A 83 -3.70 -6.99 -10.11
C ASP A 83 -3.77 -5.64 -10.82
N GLY A 84 -4.78 -5.43 -11.68
CA GLY A 84 -4.93 -4.18 -12.44
C GLY A 84 -5.11 -2.96 -11.53
N THR A 85 -5.86 -3.11 -10.43
CA THR A 85 -5.97 -2.03 -9.43
C THR A 85 -4.66 -1.74 -8.68
N ALA A 86 -3.82 -2.76 -8.43
CA ALA A 86 -2.53 -2.57 -7.77
C ALA A 86 -1.53 -1.86 -8.68
N ASP A 87 -1.49 -2.25 -9.96
CA ASP A 87 -0.65 -1.60 -10.97
C ASP A 87 -1.09 -0.14 -11.16
N TYR A 88 -2.39 0.10 -11.32
CA TYR A 88 -2.94 1.45 -11.42
C TYR A 88 -2.57 2.31 -10.20
N TYR A 89 -2.69 1.73 -9.00
CA TYR A 89 -2.35 2.42 -7.76
C TYR A 89 -0.88 2.84 -7.74
N LEU A 90 0.05 1.93 -8.05
CA LEU A 90 1.48 2.24 -8.06
C LEU A 90 1.85 3.24 -9.14
N GLU A 91 1.24 3.13 -10.32
CA GLU A 91 1.54 4.00 -11.45
C GLU A 91 1.04 5.44 -11.23
N HIS A 92 -0.16 5.61 -10.69
CA HIS A 92 -0.85 6.90 -10.66
C HIS A 92 -0.82 7.61 -9.30
N ILE A 93 -0.54 6.89 -8.21
CA ILE A 93 -0.54 7.48 -6.87
C ILE A 93 0.89 7.79 -6.41
N GLN A 94 1.08 9.06 -6.08
CA GLN A 94 2.32 9.58 -5.51
C GLN A 94 2.58 9.03 -4.11
N GLY A 95 3.84 8.75 -3.79
CA GLY A 95 4.27 8.32 -2.46
C GLY A 95 3.84 6.90 -2.13
N THR A 96 4.00 5.98 -3.08
CA THR A 96 3.62 4.58 -2.92
C THR A 96 4.79 3.65 -3.21
N ALA A 97 4.93 2.61 -2.40
CA ALA A 97 5.94 1.58 -2.54
C ALA A 97 5.46 0.29 -1.87
N PHE A 98 6.06 -0.84 -2.19
CA PHE A 98 5.78 -2.10 -1.51
C PHE A 98 7.00 -3.02 -1.52
N LEU A 99 7.05 -3.94 -0.55
CA LEU A 99 7.92 -5.10 -0.59
C LEU A 99 7.05 -6.35 -0.63
N SER A 100 7.14 -7.12 -1.71
CA SER A 100 6.49 -8.42 -1.80
C SER A 100 7.28 -9.48 -1.04
N SER A 101 6.60 -10.48 -0.50
CA SER A 101 7.22 -11.65 0.13
C SER A 101 8.07 -12.50 -0.82
N VAL A 102 7.85 -12.41 -2.13
CA VAL A 102 8.64 -13.11 -3.16
C VAL A 102 9.79 -12.23 -3.65
N GLY A 103 9.65 -10.92 -3.54
CA GLY A 103 10.65 -9.95 -3.96
C GLY A 103 11.78 -9.81 -2.94
N LYS A 104 12.98 -9.48 -3.42
CA LYS A 104 14.13 -9.13 -2.56
C LYS A 104 14.38 -7.63 -2.47
N ARG A 105 13.57 -6.82 -3.16
CA ARG A 105 13.74 -5.37 -3.29
C ARG A 105 12.40 -4.68 -3.13
N ILE A 106 12.46 -3.48 -2.58
CA ILE A 106 11.30 -2.58 -2.52
C ILE A 106 11.00 -2.13 -3.95
N CYS A 107 9.72 -2.17 -4.30
CA CYS A 107 9.21 -1.75 -5.59
C CYS A 107 8.40 -0.47 -5.44
N ALA A 108 8.51 0.42 -6.42
CA ALA A 108 7.65 1.60 -6.56
C ALA A 108 7.18 1.71 -8.01
N GLY A 109 6.12 2.48 -8.26
CA GLY A 109 5.63 2.63 -9.64
C GLY A 109 6.64 3.35 -10.53
N LYS A 110 6.89 4.63 -10.24
CA LYS A 110 7.78 5.53 -11.00
C LYS A 110 8.72 6.27 -10.06
N LYS A 111 9.91 6.65 -10.53
CA LYS A 111 10.87 7.45 -9.76
C LYS A 111 10.33 8.83 -9.43
N SER A 112 9.50 9.38 -10.31
CA SER A 112 8.79 10.64 -10.08
C SER A 112 7.72 10.54 -8.98
N ASN A 113 7.26 9.33 -8.62
CA ASN A 113 6.25 9.15 -7.57
C ASN A 113 6.83 9.31 -6.16
N LEU A 114 8.16 9.26 -6.01
CA LEU A 114 8.84 9.33 -4.73
C LEU A 114 9.63 10.63 -4.56
N ASN A 115 9.60 11.18 -3.35
CA ASN A 115 10.48 12.27 -2.95
C ASN A 115 11.87 11.74 -2.51
N GLU A 116 12.82 12.63 -2.27
CA GLU A 116 14.20 12.24 -1.91
C GLU A 116 14.29 11.53 -0.55
N LEU A 117 13.49 11.94 0.42
CA LEU A 117 13.46 11.31 1.76
C LEU A 117 12.95 9.86 1.68
N GLU A 118 11.91 9.61 0.90
CA GLU A 118 11.39 8.26 0.65
C GLU A 118 12.44 7.39 -0.04
N LYS A 119 13.14 7.94 -1.03
CA LYS A 119 14.24 7.23 -1.71
C LYS A 119 15.37 6.88 -0.74
N GLU A 120 15.69 7.77 0.19
CA GLU A 120 16.68 7.53 1.24
C GLU A 120 16.25 6.38 2.16
N TYR A 121 15.00 6.40 2.65
CA TYR A 121 14.47 5.32 3.49
C TYR A 121 14.42 3.95 2.79
N PHE A 122 14.01 3.92 1.51
CA PHE A 122 13.89 2.66 0.77
C PHE A 122 15.22 2.13 0.22
N GLY A 123 16.22 2.99 0.05
CA GLY A 123 17.50 2.62 -0.54
C GLY A 123 17.37 2.16 -1.99
N ILE A 124 17.70 0.90 -2.28
CA ILE A 124 17.65 0.35 -3.65
C ILE A 124 16.20 0.00 -4.01
N ILE A 125 15.64 0.77 -4.93
CA ILE A 125 14.26 0.62 -5.40
C ILE A 125 14.22 0.02 -6.81
N ASN A 126 13.26 -0.86 -7.04
CA ASN A 126 12.87 -1.34 -8.37
C ASN A 126 11.65 -0.55 -8.87
N TYR A 127 11.79 0.20 -9.97
CA TYR A 127 10.67 0.93 -10.56
C TYR A 127 9.98 0.07 -11.62
N LEU A 128 8.65 -0.01 -11.56
CA LEU A 128 7.87 -0.95 -12.39
C LEU A 128 7.37 -0.35 -13.70
N PHE A 129 7.26 0.99 -13.79
CA PHE A 129 6.66 1.70 -14.92
C PHE A 129 7.52 2.87 -15.44
N ASP A 130 8.82 2.84 -15.14
CA ASP A 130 9.82 3.78 -15.69
C ASP A 130 10.55 3.20 -16.90
#